data_AF-A0AAV9VRM3-F1
#
_entry.id   AF-A0AAV9VRM3-F1
#
_cell.length_a   1.000
_cell.length_b   1.000
_cell.length_c   1.000
_cell.angle_alpha   90.00
_cell.angle_beta   90.00
_cell.angle_gamma   90.00
#
_symmetry.space_group_name_H-M   'P 1'
#
loop_
_entity.id
_entity.type
_entity.pdbx_description
1 polymer ?
#
loop_
_entity_poly.entity_id
_entity_poly.type
_entity_poly.pdbx_seq_one_letter_code
_entity_poly.pdbx_strand_id
1 'polypeptide(L)' 'MAAESIAVVGGLNMDMIYCVDRVPNLGESKDAISFAQRPGGKGANTAVAAYRASHVKLWRKLLGYPSRQLGT' A
#
# COMPACT_ATOMS: atom_id res chain seq x y z
N MET A 1 3.32 -14.42 -26.99
CA MET A 1 2.48 -14.50 -25.77
C MET A 1 2.42 -13.10 -25.19
N ALA A 2 1.24 -12.48 -25.09
CA ALA A 2 1.12 -11.20 -24.39
C ALA A 2 1.48 -11.40 -22.92
N ALA A 3 2.14 -10.42 -22.30
CA ALA A 3 2.42 -10.47 -20.87
C ALA A 3 1.10 -10.61 -20.09
N GLU A 4 1.04 -11.51 -19.10
CA GLU A 4 -0.17 -11.66 -18.29
C GLU A 4 -0.45 -10.37 -17.52
N SER A 5 -1.70 -9.89 -17.61
CA SER A 5 -2.15 -8.66 -16.99
C SER A 5 -3.12 -8.96 -15.84
N ILE A 6 -2.98 -8.23 -14.75
CA ILE A 6 -3.88 -8.30 -13.59
C ILE A 6 -4.68 -7.00 -13.56
N ALA A 7 -6.00 -7.09 -13.69
CA ALA A 7 -6.91 -5.96 -13.49
C ALA A 7 -7.50 -6.02 -12.08
N VAL A 8 -7.55 -4.88 -11.40
CA VAL A 8 -8.19 -4.74 -10.08
C VAL A 8 -9.33 -3.75 -10.20
N VAL A 9 -10.54 -4.21 -9.89
CA VAL A 9 -11.75 -3.37 -9.86
C VAL A 9 -12.15 -3.16 -8.40
N GLY A 10 -12.11 -1.92 -7.93
CA GLY A 10 -12.46 -1.59 -6.56
C GLY A 10 -12.29 -0.11 -6.23
N GLY A 11 -12.64 0.27 -5.01
CA GLY A 11 -12.62 1.66 -4.57
C GLY A 11 -11.21 2.22 -4.30
N LEU A 12 -11.08 3.52 -4.54
CA LEU A 12 -9.96 4.38 -4.17
C LEU A 12 -10.48 5.43 -3.19
N ASN A 13 -9.85 5.52 -2.02
CA ASN A 13 -10.21 6.47 -0.98
C ASN A 13 -9.02 7.37 -0.61
N MET A 14 -9.33 8.50 0.02
CA MET A 14 -8.36 9.34 0.72
C MET A 14 -8.48 9.05 2.22
N ASP A 15 -7.50 8.36 2.79
CA ASP A 15 -7.48 8.09 4.23
C ASP A 15 -6.96 9.34 4.95
N MET A 16 -7.81 9.93 5.79
CA MET A 16 -7.47 11.05 6.67
C MET A 16 -7.20 10.51 8.08
N ILE A 17 -5.94 10.51 8.49
CA ILE A 17 -5.46 9.84 9.69
C ILE A 17 -5.09 10.89 10.72
N TYR A 18 -5.78 10.87 11.86
CA TYR A 18 -5.48 11.70 13.03
C TYR A 18 -4.88 10.80 14.12
N CYS A 19 -3.71 11.15 14.62
CA CYS A 19 -3.11 10.48 15.76
C CYS A 19 -3.47 11.24 17.04
N VAL A 20 -3.98 10.53 18.03
CA VAL A 20 -4.33 11.03 19.36
C VAL A 20 -3.77 10.05 20.40
N ASP A 21 -3.53 10.54 21.61
CA ASP A 21 -3.08 9.74 22.76
C ASP A 21 -4.04 8.58 23.11
N ARG A 22 -5.34 8.74 22.87
CA ARG A 22 -6.39 7.73 22.97
C ARG A 22 -7.61 8.10 22.13
N VAL A 23 -8.46 7.12 21.85
CA VAL A 23 -9.76 7.34 21.19
C VAL A 23 -10.64 8.28 22.04
N PRO A 24 -11.25 9.33 21.45
CA PRO A 24 -12.15 10.23 22.17
C PRO A 24 -13.41 9.51 22.68
N ASN A 25 -13.91 9.95 23.84
CA ASN A 25 -15.24 9.53 24.30
C ASN A 25 -16.35 10.24 23.50
N LEU A 26 -17.60 9.77 23.66
CA LEU A 26 -18.75 10.40 23.03
C LEU A 26 -18.89 11.86 23.49
N GLY A 27 -18.92 12.78 22.52
CA GLY A 27 -19.03 14.22 22.77
C GLY A 27 -17.73 14.92 23.19
N GLU A 28 -16.63 14.18 23.36
CA GLU A 28 -15.31 14.75 23.65
C GLU A 28 -14.64 15.25 22.37
N SER A 29 -14.04 16.43 22.42
CA SER A 29 -13.12 16.94 21.39
C SER A 29 -11.68 16.81 21.88
N LYS A 30 -10.77 16.36 21.00
CA LYS A 30 -9.33 16.24 21.30
C LYS A 30 -8.47 16.84 20.21
N ASP A 31 -7.37 17.47 20.61
CA ASP A 31 -6.32 17.90 19.70
C ASP A 31 -5.54 16.70 19.17
N ALA A 32 -5.26 16.71 17.87
CA ALA A 32 -4.45 15.68 17.25
C ALA A 32 -2.96 15.93 17.50
N ILE A 33 -2.23 14.88 17.87
CA ILE A 33 -0.76 14.86 17.96
C ILE A 33 -0.17 15.02 16.57
N SER A 34 -0.80 14.40 15.56
CA SER A 34 -0.42 14.55 14.15
C SER A 34 -1.57 14.28 13.21
N PHE A 35 -1.43 14.76 11.98
CA PHE A 35 -2.37 14.55 10.88
C PHE A 35 -1.63 14.10 9.63
N ALA A 36 -2.20 13.12 8.91
CA ALA A 36 -1.68 12.67 7.63
C ALA A 36 -2.81 12.33 6.66
N GLN A 37 -2.58 12.62 5.38
CA GLN A 37 -3.41 12.16 4.27
C GLN A 37 -2.65 11.08 3.50
N ARG A 38 -3.25 9.90 3.35
CA ARG A 38 -2.66 8.77 2.60
C ARG A 38 -3.65 8.19 1.59
N PRO A 39 -3.24 7.91 0.34
CA PRO A 39 -4.10 7.19 -0.58
C PRO A 39 -4.41 5.81 0.01
N GLY A 40 -5.68 5.42 -0.03
CA GLY A 40 -6.16 4.20 0.58
C GLY A 40 -7.32 3.60 -0.22
N GLY A 41 -8.15 2.83 0.48
CA GLY A 41 -9.21 2.04 -0.15
C GLY A 41 -8.72 0.65 -0.56
N LYS A 42 -9.61 -0.34 -0.40
CA LYS A 42 -9.26 -1.76 -0.58
C LYS A 42 -8.82 -2.07 -2.01
N GLY A 43 -9.47 -1.47 -3.01
CA GLY A 43 -9.14 -1.65 -4.42
C GLY A 43 -7.75 -1.13 -4.74
N ALA A 44 -7.47 0.12 -4.37
CA ALA A 44 -6.15 0.73 -4.57
C ALA A 44 -5.03 -0.04 -3.84
N ASN A 45 -5.25 -0.40 -2.57
CA ASN A 45 -4.26 -1.15 -1.79
C ASN A 45 -3.94 -2.51 -2.41
N THR A 46 -4.96 -3.20 -2.93
CA THR A 46 -4.80 -4.49 -3.62
C THR A 46 -4.06 -4.32 -4.94
N ALA A 47 -4.39 -3.29 -5.74
CA ALA A 47 -3.71 -3.01 -7.00
C ALA A 47 -2.21 -2.75 -6.80
N VAL A 48 -1.85 -1.93 -5.80
CA VAL A 48 -0.46 -1.65 -5.45
C VAL A 48 0.25 -2.91 -4.93
N ALA A 49 -0.41 -3.72 -4.10
CA ALA A 49 0.15 -4.97 -3.61
C ALA A 49 0.42 -5.97 -4.73
N ALA A 50 -0.55 -6.15 -5.66
CA ALA A 50 -0.40 -7.02 -6.83
C ALA A 50 0.77 -6.57 -7.71
N TYR A 51 0.92 -5.27 -7.96
CA TYR A 51 2.07 -4.73 -8.69
C TYR A 51 3.40 -5.03 -7.98
N ARG A 52 3.50 -4.72 -6.68
CA ARG A 52 4.72 -4.95 -5.89
C ARG A 52 5.11 -6.43 -5.83
N ALA A 53 4.15 -7.33 -5.67
CA ALA A 53 4.39 -8.77 -5.60
C ALA A 53 4.81 -9.38 -6.96
N SER A 54 4.22 -8.88 -8.06
CA SER A 54 4.55 -9.36 -9.42
C SER A 54 5.85 -8.77 -9.99
N HIS A 55 6.30 -7.61 -9.48
CA HIS A 55 7.46 -6.88 -10.04
C HIS A 55 8.70 -6.89 -9.12
N VAL A 56 8.80 -7.81 -8.15
CA VAL A 56 9.97 -7.94 -7.24
C VAL A 56 11.31 -8.13 -8.00
N LYS A 57 11.28 -8.76 -9.19
CA LYS A 57 12.47 -8.89 -10.05
C LYS A 57 13.04 -7.54 -10.51
N LEU A 58 12.19 -6.54 -10.76
CA LEU A 58 12.62 -5.21 -11.19
C LEU A 58 13.32 -4.47 -10.03
N TRP A 59 12.79 -4.58 -8.81
CA TRP A 59 13.37 -3.96 -7.62
C TRP A 59 14.70 -4.58 -7.19
N ARG A 60 14.86 -5.91 -7.26
CA ARG A 60 16.17 -6.55 -7.02
C ARG A 60 17.23 -6.10 -8.03
N LYS A 61 16.86 -5.95 -9.30
CA LYS A 61 17.76 -5.49 -10.36
C LYS A 61 18.17 -4.02 -10.17
N LEU A 62 17.24 -3.16 -9.78
CA LEU A 62 17.50 -1.74 -9.49
C LEU A 62 18.37 -1.54 -8.23
N LEU A 63 18.26 -2.44 -7.25
CA LEU A 63 19.03 -2.42 -6.00
C LEU A 63 20.33 -3.25 -6.07
N GLY A 64 20.70 -3.79 -7.23
CA GLY A 64 21.93 -4.56 -7.42
C GLY A 64 21.97 -5.92 -6.69
N TYR A 65 20.83 -6.43 -6.22
CA TYR A 65 20.78 -7.74 -5.58
C TYR A 65 20.95 -8.85 -6.63
N PRO A 66 21.90 -9.78 -6.45
CA PRO A 66 22.11 -10.86 -7.39
C PRO A 66 20.85 -11.71 -7.51
N SER A 67 20.47 -12.01 -8.75
CA SER A 67 19.43 -12.99 -9.07
C SER A 67 19.91 -14.34 -8.55
N ARG A 68 19.41 -14.76 -7.39
CA ARG A 68 19.59 -16.14 -6.93
C ARG A 68 18.97 -17.02 -8.02
N GLN A 69 19.78 -17.76 -8.75
CA GLN A 69 19.30 -18.84 -9.59
C GLN A 69 18.53 -19.77 -8.66
N LEU A 70 17.20 -19.81 -8.79
CA LEU A 70 16.45 -20.95 -8.29
C LEU A 70 16.88 -22.11 -9.17
N GLY A 71 17.88 -22.84 -8.70
CA GLY A 71 18.18 -24.18 -9.20
C GLY A 71 17.04 -25.10 -8.80
N THR A 72 16.55 -25.84 -9.80
CA THR A 72 15.88 -27.15 -9.76
C THR A 72 14.93 -27.42 -8.60
#